data_AF-A0A1X1GDT1-F1
#
_entry.id   AF-A0A1X1GDT1-F1
#
_cell.length_a   1.000
_cell.length_b   1.000
_cell.length_c   1.000
_cell.angle_alpha   90.00
_cell.angle_beta   90.00
_cell.angle_gamma   90.00
#
_symmetry.space_group_name_H-M   'P 1'
#
loop_
_entity.id
_entity.type
_entity.pdbx_description
1 polymer ?
#
loop_
_entity_poly.entity_id
_entity_poly.type
_entity_poly.pdbx_seq_one_letter_code
_entity_poly.pdbx_strand_id
1 'polypeptide(L)'
;MTNRLKSPFEKTRDDFEEEFCGEIVEFLIFTLQNVTGAASLKDGCKMPSVHFKASVNVATQEFSEREGRLEWVLTPEEFEEKRWGFSFEPYKIHHIKCQKRPFMELEPYMSEVANNCYHLLEYLDDQSSDSRLETLIETYQKPVIIQDDIGEFTLNRAYSWFEGFITYEGGKIHAIFAASADESLPPSSFDDLKKFMGTFQVQDTRIKDYIVKELWETAQDWIDSDENDVELTEEYFTNSLSLSELSINEDGELTLYYDDSEEIFAGHAIEVVIDKEGEILRADLVG
;
A
#
# COMPACT_ATOMS: atom_id res chain seq x y z
N MET A 1 3.96 8.60 32.14
CA MET A 1 4.45 7.37 31.50
C MET A 1 3.79 7.35 30.15
N THR A 2 4.59 7.47 29.09
CA THR A 2 4.11 7.32 27.71
C THR A 2 3.57 5.89 27.60
N ASN A 3 2.25 5.73 27.48
CA ASN A 3 1.61 4.44 27.19
C ASN A 3 1.96 4.07 25.75
N ARG A 4 3.18 3.57 25.56
CA ARG A 4 3.60 3.06 24.26
C ARG A 4 2.83 1.78 23.99
N LEU A 5 2.06 1.76 22.90
CA LEU A 5 1.35 0.57 22.46
C LEU A 5 2.35 -0.56 22.19
N LYS A 6 1.97 -1.78 22.57
CA LYS A 6 2.71 -2.98 22.17
C LYS A 6 2.62 -3.14 20.66
N SER A 7 3.70 -3.60 20.04
CA SER A 7 3.63 -4.01 18.63
C SER A 7 2.64 -5.18 18.49
N PRO A 8 1.99 -5.37 17.33
CA PRO A 8 1.03 -6.46 17.15
C PRO A 8 1.59 -7.83 17.54
N PHE A 9 2.84 -8.12 17.22
CA PHE A 9 3.50 -9.41 17.51
C PHE A 9 3.80 -9.64 19.01
N GLU A 10 3.76 -8.59 19.82
CA GLU A 10 3.97 -8.66 21.27
C GLU A 10 2.66 -8.62 22.06
N LYS A 11 1.55 -8.29 21.38
CA LYS A 11 0.22 -8.06 21.94
C LYS A 11 -0.60 -9.35 21.97
N THR A 12 -1.34 -9.60 23.04
CA THR A 12 -2.41 -10.62 23.10
C THR A 12 -3.77 -10.00 22.81
N ARG A 13 -4.83 -10.81 22.69
CA ARG A 13 -6.19 -10.29 22.61
C ARG A 13 -6.55 -9.42 23.84
N ASP A 14 -6.18 -9.85 25.04
CA ASP A 14 -6.47 -9.08 26.26
C ASP A 14 -5.76 -7.71 26.24
N ASP A 15 -4.51 -7.67 25.79
CA ASP A 15 -3.78 -6.41 25.60
C ASP A 15 -4.49 -5.50 24.58
N PHE A 16 -5.05 -6.07 23.51
CA PHE A 16 -5.83 -5.32 22.53
C PHE A 16 -7.09 -4.71 23.16
N GLU A 17 -7.88 -5.48 23.89
CA GLU A 17 -9.11 -5.00 24.53
C GLU A 17 -8.82 -3.85 25.51
N GLU A 18 -7.72 -3.92 26.27
CA GLU A 18 -7.32 -2.88 27.22
C GLU A 18 -6.98 -1.54 26.54
N GLU A 19 -6.57 -1.56 25.27
CA GLU A 19 -6.30 -0.33 24.51
C GLU A 19 -7.57 0.45 24.18
N PHE A 20 -8.73 -0.19 24.14
CA PHE A 20 -10.00 0.43 23.78
C PHE A 20 -10.89 0.61 25.01
N CYS A 21 -10.57 1.61 25.82
CA CYS A 21 -11.34 1.98 27.01
C CYS A 21 -12.03 3.34 26.91
N GLY A 22 -12.10 3.91 25.70
CA GLY A 22 -12.80 5.17 25.43
C GLY A 22 -14.31 5.01 25.31
N GLU A 23 -14.94 6.06 24.76
CA GLU A 23 -16.38 6.11 24.51
C GLU A 23 -16.84 5.02 23.52
N ILE A 24 -18.02 4.46 23.79
CA ILE A 24 -18.72 3.59 22.83
C ILE A 24 -19.67 4.46 22.03
N VAL A 25 -19.58 4.38 20.71
CA VAL A 25 -20.32 5.20 19.77
C VAL A 25 -20.85 4.34 18.62
N GLU A 26 -21.98 4.79 18.06
CA GLU A 26 -22.53 4.24 16.83
C GLU A 26 -22.24 5.23 15.68
N PHE A 27 -21.67 4.71 14.60
CA PHE A 27 -21.34 5.48 13.42
C PHE A 27 -21.99 4.89 12.18
N LEU A 28 -22.39 5.78 11.27
CA LEU A 28 -22.46 5.47 9.84
C LEU A 28 -21.11 5.84 9.23
N ILE A 29 -20.48 4.91 8.52
CA ILE A 29 -19.18 5.12 7.87
C ILE A 29 -19.21 4.61 6.43
N PHE A 30 -18.23 4.98 5.62
CA PHE A 30 -17.91 4.21 4.40
C PHE A 30 -16.40 4.03 4.24
N THR A 31 -16.02 2.96 3.57
CA THR A 31 -14.63 2.60 3.29
C THR A 31 -14.32 2.79 1.80
N LEU A 32 -13.04 2.94 1.48
CA LEU A 32 -12.56 2.97 0.09
C LEU A 32 -12.06 1.60 -0.39
N GLN A 33 -11.89 0.65 0.53
CA GLN A 33 -11.39 -0.70 0.29
C GLN A 33 -12.09 -1.72 1.18
N ASN A 34 -12.10 -2.96 0.68
CA ASN A 34 -12.46 -4.12 1.48
C ASN A 34 -11.37 -4.40 2.52
N VAL A 35 -11.68 -5.24 3.51
CA VAL A 35 -10.67 -5.83 4.38
C VAL A 35 -9.84 -6.85 3.61
N THR A 36 -8.53 -6.62 3.49
CA THR A 36 -7.62 -7.47 2.70
C THR A 36 -6.57 -8.20 3.53
N GLY A 37 -6.48 -7.93 4.83
CA GLY A 37 -5.47 -8.56 5.67
C GLY A 37 -5.68 -8.33 7.17
N ALA A 38 -4.78 -8.92 7.96
CA ALA A 38 -4.77 -8.81 9.41
C ALA A 38 -3.34 -8.93 9.95
N ALA A 39 -3.05 -8.20 11.04
CA ALA A 39 -1.84 -8.46 11.81
C ALA A 39 -2.00 -9.75 12.62
N SER A 40 -0.88 -10.45 12.89
CA SER A 40 -0.88 -11.62 13.77
C SER A 40 -0.47 -11.20 15.18
N LEU A 41 -1.30 -11.52 16.16
CA LEU A 41 -1.05 -11.31 17.58
C LEU A 41 -0.19 -12.43 18.17
N LYS A 42 0.42 -12.17 19.33
CA LYS A 42 1.31 -13.10 20.04
C LYS A 42 0.65 -14.44 20.40
N ASP A 43 -0.64 -14.41 20.70
CA ASP A 43 -1.44 -15.58 21.08
C ASP A 43 -2.06 -16.30 19.86
N GLY A 44 -1.66 -15.92 18.64
CA GLY A 44 -2.15 -16.51 17.40
C GLY A 44 -3.43 -15.88 16.86
N CYS A 45 -4.09 -15.00 17.63
CA CYS A 45 -5.26 -14.28 17.14
C CYS A 45 -4.90 -13.40 15.93
N LYS A 46 -5.88 -13.17 15.06
CA LYS A 46 -5.75 -12.25 13.93
C LYS A 46 -6.41 -10.94 14.29
N MET A 47 -5.77 -9.83 13.94
CA MET A 47 -6.28 -8.48 14.12
C MET A 47 -6.51 -7.83 12.75
N PRO A 48 -7.66 -8.05 12.10
CA PRO A 48 -8.00 -7.34 10.88
C PRO A 48 -8.23 -5.85 11.15
N SER A 49 -8.10 -5.06 10.11
CA SER A 49 -8.39 -3.62 10.19
C SER A 49 -8.83 -3.05 8.85
N VAL A 50 -9.58 -1.96 8.90
CA VAL A 50 -9.98 -1.20 7.72
C VAL A 50 -10.03 0.30 8.02
N HIS A 51 -9.68 1.12 7.04
CA HIS A 51 -9.82 2.57 7.12
C HIS A 51 -11.19 2.98 6.58
N PHE A 52 -11.85 3.90 7.28
CA PHE A 52 -13.05 4.58 6.80
C PHE A 52 -12.72 6.04 6.51
N LYS A 53 -13.33 6.58 5.46
CA LYS A 53 -12.98 7.93 4.98
C LYS A 53 -13.72 9.03 5.73
N ALA A 54 -14.97 8.76 6.10
CA ALA A 54 -15.80 9.70 6.83
C ALA A 54 -16.77 8.96 7.75
N SER A 55 -17.30 9.68 8.73
CA SER A 55 -18.28 9.15 9.67
C SER A 55 -19.39 10.14 9.99
N VAL A 56 -20.55 9.60 10.37
CA VAL A 56 -21.65 10.32 11.01
C VAL A 56 -21.95 9.67 12.34
N ASN A 57 -21.82 10.42 13.43
CA ASN A 57 -22.24 9.95 14.74
C ASN A 57 -23.77 9.84 14.78
N VAL A 58 -24.30 8.64 15.04
CA VAL A 58 -25.75 8.41 14.99
C VAL A 58 -26.48 9.20 16.08
N ALA A 59 -25.89 9.34 17.27
CA ALA A 59 -26.51 10.03 18.39
C ALA A 59 -26.45 11.57 18.26
N THR A 60 -25.29 12.11 17.86
CA THR A 60 -25.07 13.57 17.81
C THR A 60 -25.35 14.17 16.43
N GLN A 61 -25.45 13.35 15.39
CA GLN A 61 -25.56 13.73 13.98
C GLN A 61 -24.35 14.52 13.44
N GLU A 62 -23.24 14.52 14.20
CA GLU A 62 -21.98 15.13 13.79
C GLU A 62 -21.39 14.38 12.59
N PHE A 63 -21.08 15.13 11.53
CA PHE A 63 -20.42 14.61 10.32
C PHE A 63 -18.94 14.99 10.36
N SER A 64 -18.09 14.03 10.03
CA SER A 64 -16.64 14.17 10.03
C SER A 64 -16.04 13.51 8.79
N GLU A 65 -15.25 14.27 8.03
CA GLU A 65 -14.42 13.76 6.93
C GLU A 65 -13.02 13.32 7.41
N ARG A 66 -12.81 13.28 8.73
CA ARG A 66 -11.57 12.77 9.31
C ARG A 66 -11.52 11.26 9.11
N GLU A 67 -10.50 10.82 8.39
CA GLU A 67 -10.19 9.40 8.22
C GLU A 67 -10.00 8.73 9.59
N GLY A 68 -10.54 7.53 9.73
CA GLY A 68 -10.37 6.72 10.93
C GLY A 68 -10.14 5.26 10.60
N ARG A 69 -9.76 4.50 11.63
CA ARG A 69 -9.40 3.09 11.51
C ARG A 69 -10.25 2.24 12.42
N LEU A 70 -10.82 1.18 11.88
CA LEU A 70 -11.46 0.12 12.65
C LEU A 70 -10.51 -1.06 12.81
N GLU A 71 -10.52 -1.66 14.00
CA GLU A 71 -9.78 -2.88 14.32
C GLU A 71 -10.69 -3.83 15.11
N TRP A 72 -10.50 -5.13 14.91
CA TRP A 72 -11.13 -6.17 15.73
C TRP A 72 -10.18 -7.36 15.84
N VAL A 73 -10.50 -8.29 16.73
CA VAL A 73 -9.71 -9.50 16.92
C VAL A 73 -10.57 -10.72 16.64
N LEU A 74 -9.98 -11.68 15.96
CA LEU A 74 -10.55 -13.00 15.69
C LEU A 74 -9.64 -14.06 16.32
N THR A 75 -10.24 -15.02 17.01
CA THR A 75 -9.48 -16.22 17.42
C THR A 75 -9.04 -17.00 16.18
N PRO A 76 -8.05 -17.90 16.30
CA PRO A 76 -7.67 -18.78 15.19
C PRO A 76 -8.85 -19.53 14.58
N GLU A 77 -9.77 -20.03 15.41
CA GLU A 77 -10.97 -20.75 14.96
C GLU A 77 -11.94 -19.84 14.19
N GLU A 78 -12.18 -18.63 14.69
CA GLU A 78 -13.03 -17.65 14.01
C GLU A 78 -12.44 -17.22 12.66
N PHE A 79 -11.11 -17.07 12.60
CA PHE A 79 -10.41 -16.75 11.37
C PHE A 79 -10.48 -17.88 10.33
N GLU A 80 -10.42 -19.14 10.76
CA GLU A 80 -10.60 -20.29 9.86
C GLU A 80 -12.01 -20.34 9.26
N GLU A 81 -13.04 -20.04 10.06
CA GLU A 81 -14.44 -20.06 9.63
C GLU A 81 -14.81 -18.85 8.77
N LYS A 82 -14.48 -17.64 9.24
CA LYS A 82 -15.03 -16.37 8.73
C LYS A 82 -13.99 -15.53 7.98
N ARG A 83 -12.74 -16.00 7.90
CA ARG A 83 -11.59 -15.21 7.41
C ARG A 83 -11.53 -13.87 8.13
N TRP A 84 -11.66 -12.74 7.43
CA TRP A 84 -11.55 -11.41 8.03
C TRP A 84 -12.74 -11.02 8.92
N GLY A 85 -13.78 -11.85 9.02
CA GLY A 85 -14.97 -11.58 9.82
C GLY A 85 -15.97 -10.68 9.10
N PHE A 86 -15.54 -9.49 8.69
CA PHE A 86 -16.35 -8.49 7.96
C PHE A 86 -15.63 -8.07 6.68
N SER A 87 -16.37 -7.83 5.59
CA SER A 87 -15.79 -7.42 4.31
C SER A 87 -15.63 -5.91 4.16
N PHE A 88 -16.57 -5.12 4.72
CA PHE A 88 -16.67 -3.66 4.52
C PHE A 88 -16.61 -3.27 3.04
N GLU A 89 -17.69 -3.61 2.32
CA GLU A 89 -17.83 -3.34 0.88
C GLU A 89 -17.55 -1.85 0.56
N PRO A 90 -16.56 -1.53 -0.32
CA PRO A 90 -16.19 -0.16 -0.64
C PRO A 90 -17.36 0.68 -1.13
N TYR A 91 -17.33 1.97 -0.82
CA TYR A 91 -18.33 2.95 -1.27
C TYR A 91 -19.75 2.64 -0.81
N LYS A 92 -19.90 1.86 0.26
CA LYS A 92 -21.17 1.55 0.91
C LYS A 92 -21.20 2.12 2.32
N ILE A 93 -22.37 2.54 2.75
CA ILE A 93 -22.58 2.99 4.13
C ILE A 93 -22.74 1.77 5.03
N HIS A 94 -21.95 1.72 6.09
CA HIS A 94 -21.98 0.68 7.11
C HIS A 94 -22.35 1.29 8.45
N HIS A 95 -23.33 0.70 9.11
CA HIS A 95 -23.72 1.07 10.46
C HIS A 95 -23.02 0.17 11.47
N ILE A 96 -22.20 0.77 12.32
CA ILE A 96 -21.35 0.05 13.25
C ILE A 96 -21.49 0.60 14.66
N LYS A 97 -21.22 -0.25 15.63
CA LYS A 97 -20.96 0.12 17.01
C LYS A 97 -19.51 -0.18 17.33
N CYS A 98 -18.82 0.83 17.85
CA CYS A 98 -17.39 0.74 18.09
C CYS A 98 -16.96 1.49 19.35
N GLN A 99 -15.80 1.14 19.87
CA GLN A 99 -15.22 1.75 21.05
C GLN A 99 -13.94 2.49 20.69
N LYS A 100 -13.84 3.75 21.10
CA LYS A 100 -12.71 4.61 20.75
C LYS A 100 -11.46 4.22 21.54
N ARG A 101 -10.31 4.19 20.85
CA ARG A 101 -9.00 4.17 21.49
C ARG A 101 -8.74 5.55 22.11
N PRO A 102 -8.33 5.66 23.39
CA PRO A 102 -7.93 6.94 23.96
C PRO A 102 -6.79 7.59 23.18
N PHE A 103 -6.72 8.91 23.26
CA PHE A 103 -5.64 9.67 22.66
C PHE A 103 -4.27 9.18 23.17
N MET A 104 -3.31 9.08 22.25
CA MET A 104 -1.90 8.83 22.56
C MET A 104 -1.02 9.87 21.87
N GLU A 105 0.12 10.18 22.49
CA GLU A 105 1.17 10.94 21.82
C GLU A 105 1.77 10.08 20.71
N LEU A 106 1.80 10.62 19.49
CA LEU A 106 2.31 9.92 18.31
C LEU A 106 3.80 10.18 18.15
N GLU A 107 4.54 9.12 17.84
CA GLU A 107 5.92 9.24 17.36
C GLU A 107 5.93 9.81 15.94
N PRO A 108 7.03 10.45 15.47
CA PRO A 108 7.08 11.09 14.15
C PRO A 108 6.75 10.19 12.97
N TYR A 109 6.95 8.87 13.11
CA TYR A 109 6.66 7.88 12.08
C TYR A 109 5.21 7.35 12.12
N MET A 110 4.43 7.68 13.14
CA MET A 110 3.06 7.19 13.32
C MET A 110 2.07 8.08 12.58
N SER A 111 1.13 7.46 11.85
CA SER A 111 0.04 8.18 11.19
C SER A 111 -0.95 8.77 12.21
N GLU A 112 -1.45 9.97 11.92
CA GLU A 112 -2.49 10.65 12.71
C GLU A 112 -3.77 9.82 12.88
N VAL A 113 -4.04 8.89 11.95
CA VAL A 113 -5.19 7.97 12.01
C VAL A 113 -5.16 7.11 13.27
N ALA A 114 -3.99 6.88 13.88
CA ALA A 114 -3.86 6.11 15.12
C ALA A 114 -4.65 6.73 16.29
N ASN A 115 -4.86 8.06 16.27
CA ASN A 115 -5.67 8.79 17.23
C ASN A 115 -7.16 8.90 16.86
N ASN A 116 -7.55 8.35 15.71
CA ASN A 116 -8.95 8.19 15.28
C ASN A 116 -9.24 6.70 15.02
N CYS A 117 -8.82 5.86 15.97
CA CYS A 117 -8.91 4.40 15.88
C CYS A 117 -9.97 3.86 16.84
N TYR A 118 -10.71 2.84 16.40
CA TYR A 118 -11.82 2.25 17.13
C TYR A 118 -11.81 0.72 17.06
N HIS A 119 -12.19 0.09 18.16
CA HIS A 119 -12.48 -1.33 18.20
C HIS A 119 -13.91 -1.55 17.72
N LEU A 120 -14.08 -2.35 16.67
CA LEU A 120 -15.40 -2.76 16.19
C LEU A 120 -16.02 -3.77 17.17
N LEU A 121 -17.10 -3.36 17.84
CA LEU A 121 -17.84 -4.20 18.79
C LEU A 121 -18.98 -4.96 18.11
N GLU A 122 -19.70 -4.29 17.20
CA GLU A 122 -20.86 -4.86 16.52
C GLU A 122 -21.01 -4.24 15.13
N TYR A 123 -21.32 -5.07 14.15
CA TYR A 123 -21.74 -4.65 12.82
C TYR A 123 -23.27 -4.72 12.78
N LEU A 124 -23.93 -3.57 12.66
CA LEU A 124 -25.37 -3.46 12.87
C LEU A 124 -26.14 -3.72 11.58
N ASP A 125 -25.89 -2.94 10.53
CA ASP A 125 -26.58 -3.07 9.25
C ASP A 125 -25.88 -2.30 8.10
N ASP A 126 -26.39 -2.53 6.89
CA ASP A 126 -25.99 -1.90 5.62
C ASP A 126 -27.16 -1.11 4.98
N GLN A 127 -28.26 -0.92 5.72
CA GLN A 127 -29.50 -0.33 5.19
C GLN A 127 -29.67 1.13 5.64
N SER A 128 -28.96 1.53 6.69
CA SER A 128 -28.87 2.89 7.16
C SER A 128 -28.22 3.79 6.11
N SER A 129 -28.70 5.02 6.00
CA SER A 129 -28.22 5.99 5.03
C SER A 129 -28.05 7.39 5.61
N ASP A 130 -27.16 8.17 5.01
CA ASP A 130 -26.97 9.58 5.29
C ASP A 130 -26.58 10.33 4.02
N SER A 131 -27.37 11.34 3.66
CA SER A 131 -27.18 12.10 2.41
C SER A 131 -25.81 12.77 2.26
N ARG A 132 -25.12 13.09 3.37
CA ARG A 132 -23.78 13.70 3.33
C ARG A 132 -22.74 12.66 2.95
N LEU A 133 -22.84 11.46 3.53
CA LEU A 133 -21.99 10.33 3.15
C LEU A 133 -22.27 9.89 1.71
N GLU A 134 -23.53 9.82 1.29
CA GLU A 134 -23.91 9.52 -0.11
C GLU A 134 -23.29 10.52 -1.10
N THR A 135 -23.40 11.82 -0.81
CA THR A 135 -22.79 12.88 -1.64
C THR A 135 -21.27 12.75 -1.71
N LEU A 136 -20.62 12.40 -0.58
CA LEU A 136 -19.18 12.21 -0.54
C LEU A 136 -18.78 10.95 -1.34
N ILE A 137 -19.50 9.84 -1.17
CA ILE A 137 -19.30 8.61 -1.93
C ILE A 137 -19.39 8.87 -3.44
N GLU A 138 -20.42 9.58 -3.90
CA GLU A 138 -20.58 9.97 -5.31
C GLU A 138 -19.40 10.78 -5.83
N THR A 139 -18.78 11.60 -4.97
CA THR A 139 -17.59 12.37 -5.32
C THR A 139 -16.36 11.47 -5.43
N TYR A 140 -16.18 10.53 -4.49
CA TYR A 140 -15.04 9.61 -4.49
C TYR A 140 -15.12 8.57 -5.62
N GLN A 141 -16.32 8.18 -6.04
CA GLN A 141 -16.54 7.29 -7.18
C GLN A 141 -16.16 7.91 -8.53
N LYS A 142 -16.03 9.25 -8.61
CA LYS A 142 -15.54 9.90 -9.83
C LYS A 142 -14.03 9.66 -9.96
N PRO A 143 -13.58 9.00 -11.04
CA PRO A 143 -12.17 8.75 -11.25
C PRO A 143 -11.44 10.08 -11.51
N VAL A 144 -10.21 10.18 -11.01
CA VAL A 144 -9.27 11.26 -11.35
C VAL A 144 -8.19 10.62 -12.19
N ILE A 145 -8.06 11.10 -13.42
CA ILE A 145 -7.22 10.49 -14.45
C ILE A 145 -6.24 11.54 -14.97
N ILE A 146 -4.97 11.17 -15.04
CA ILE A 146 -3.94 11.89 -15.77
C ILE A 146 -3.78 11.20 -17.13
N GLN A 147 -4.04 11.93 -18.21
CA GLN A 147 -3.76 11.50 -19.57
C GLN A 147 -2.54 12.24 -20.08
N ASP A 148 -1.54 11.49 -20.53
CA ASP A 148 -0.28 12.02 -21.07
C ASP A 148 0.20 11.14 -22.24
N ASP A 149 1.23 11.60 -22.96
CA ASP A 149 1.81 10.85 -24.07
C ASP A 149 2.48 9.55 -23.59
N ILE A 150 2.97 9.52 -22.34
CA ILE A 150 3.59 8.31 -21.78
C ILE A 150 2.57 7.26 -21.31
N GLY A 151 1.31 7.64 -21.06
CA GLY A 151 0.28 6.72 -20.56
C GLY A 151 -0.91 7.38 -19.90
N GLU A 152 -1.77 6.54 -19.32
CA GLU A 152 -2.93 6.94 -18.52
C GLU A 152 -2.76 6.44 -17.09
N PHE A 153 -2.97 7.33 -16.11
CA PHE A 153 -2.81 7.04 -14.69
C PHE A 153 -4.05 7.43 -13.92
N THR A 154 -4.56 6.53 -13.08
CA THR A 154 -5.77 6.75 -12.28
C THR A 154 -5.41 6.87 -10.82
N LEU A 155 -6.03 7.84 -10.12
CA LEU A 155 -5.87 8.01 -8.69
C LEU A 155 -6.51 6.85 -7.92
N ASN A 156 -5.69 6.10 -7.20
CA ASN A 156 -6.10 5.19 -6.15
C ASN A 156 -6.34 5.98 -4.86
N ARG A 157 -7.59 6.38 -4.62
CA ARG A 157 -7.96 7.22 -3.46
C ARG A 157 -7.71 6.56 -2.10
N ALA A 158 -7.65 5.23 -2.06
CA ALA A 158 -7.44 4.51 -0.81
C ALA A 158 -5.98 4.55 -0.36
N TYR A 159 -5.04 4.59 -1.31
CA TYR A 159 -3.61 4.67 -1.04
C TYR A 159 -3.00 6.04 -1.32
N SER A 160 -3.78 6.97 -1.88
CA SER A 160 -3.33 8.32 -2.22
C SER A 160 -2.16 8.35 -3.20
N TRP A 161 -2.19 7.48 -4.22
CA TRP A 161 -1.25 7.48 -5.34
C TRP A 161 -1.97 7.35 -6.67
N PHE A 162 -1.32 7.77 -7.74
CA PHE A 162 -1.69 7.42 -9.10
C PHE A 162 -1.02 6.11 -9.50
N GLU A 163 -1.73 5.28 -10.23
CA GLU A 163 -1.20 4.05 -10.82
C GLU A 163 -1.69 3.88 -12.26
N GLY A 164 -0.86 3.25 -13.10
CA GLY A 164 -1.17 3.08 -14.52
C GLY A 164 -0.02 2.41 -15.27
N PHE A 165 -0.11 2.40 -16.59
CA PHE A 165 0.90 1.78 -17.44
C PHE A 165 1.55 2.80 -18.35
N ILE A 166 2.88 2.87 -18.29
CA ILE A 166 3.71 3.59 -19.25
C ILE A 166 3.93 2.69 -20.46
N THR A 167 3.68 3.20 -21.67
CA THR A 167 3.98 2.46 -22.91
C THR A 167 5.28 2.98 -23.52
N TYR A 168 6.19 2.07 -23.85
CA TYR A 168 7.45 2.36 -24.53
C TYR A 168 7.71 1.32 -25.65
N GLU A 169 8.75 1.51 -26.47
CA GLU A 169 9.02 0.61 -27.61
C GLU A 169 9.17 -0.86 -27.21
N GLY A 170 9.66 -1.15 -26.00
CA GLY A 170 9.90 -2.50 -25.50
C GLY A 170 8.74 -3.13 -24.72
N GLY A 171 7.63 -2.41 -24.47
CA GLY A 171 6.50 -2.97 -23.74
C GLY A 171 5.75 -1.97 -22.88
N LYS A 172 5.28 -2.46 -21.73
CA LYS A 172 4.57 -1.66 -20.73
C LYS A 172 5.25 -1.78 -19.38
N ILE A 173 5.33 -0.69 -18.64
CA ILE A 173 5.84 -0.63 -17.27
C ILE A 173 4.68 -0.18 -16.38
N HIS A 174 4.40 -0.92 -15.31
CA HIS A 174 3.48 -0.44 -14.28
C HIS A 174 4.14 0.71 -13.51
N ALA A 175 3.47 1.84 -13.36
CA ALA A 175 4.05 3.00 -12.69
C ALA A 175 3.13 3.53 -11.61
N ILE A 176 3.72 3.78 -10.44
CA ILE A 176 3.04 4.28 -9.24
C ILE A 176 3.71 5.58 -8.80
N PHE A 177 2.93 6.60 -8.46
CA PHE A 177 3.47 7.85 -7.92
C PHE A 177 2.50 8.54 -6.97
N ALA A 178 3.03 9.11 -5.90
CA ALA A 178 2.23 9.74 -4.85
C ALA A 178 1.36 10.88 -5.42
N ALA A 179 0.11 10.97 -4.94
CA ALA A 179 -0.71 12.14 -5.18
C ALA A 179 -0.19 13.30 -4.31
N SER A 180 -0.24 14.53 -4.79
CA SER A 180 0.24 15.67 -4.01
C SER A 180 -0.68 16.00 -2.85
N ALA A 181 -0.08 16.29 -1.69
CA ALA A 181 -0.79 16.71 -0.49
C ALA A 181 -1.63 18.00 -0.67
N ASP A 182 -1.27 18.85 -1.64
CA ASP A 182 -2.01 20.07 -2.02
C ASP A 182 -3.04 19.84 -3.14
N GLU A 183 -3.29 18.58 -3.51
CA GLU A 183 -4.19 18.16 -4.59
C GLU A 183 -3.81 18.71 -5.99
N SER A 184 -2.56 19.13 -6.19
CA SER A 184 -2.06 19.50 -7.50
C SER A 184 -2.08 18.32 -8.49
N LEU A 185 -2.44 18.62 -9.74
CA LEU A 185 -2.63 17.62 -10.80
C LEU A 185 -2.01 18.11 -12.12
N PRO A 186 -1.05 17.36 -12.71
CA PRO A 186 -0.33 16.22 -12.13
C PRO A 186 0.50 16.62 -10.88
N PRO A 187 0.83 15.66 -10.00
CA PRO A 187 1.79 15.89 -8.92
C PRO A 187 3.18 16.23 -9.48
N SER A 188 4.00 16.96 -8.73
CA SER A 188 5.32 17.42 -9.20
C SER A 188 6.26 16.28 -9.64
N SER A 189 6.23 15.14 -8.95
CA SER A 189 6.99 13.93 -9.29
C SER A 189 6.63 13.37 -10.67
N PHE A 190 5.47 13.71 -11.24
CA PHE A 190 5.09 13.30 -12.59
C PHE A 190 5.99 13.89 -13.67
N ASP A 191 6.51 15.11 -13.48
CA ASP A 191 7.47 15.71 -14.42
C ASP A 191 8.83 15.01 -14.35
N ASP A 192 9.27 14.60 -13.17
CA ASP A 192 10.50 13.81 -12.99
C ASP A 192 10.38 12.41 -13.61
N LEU A 193 9.21 11.77 -13.46
CA LEU A 193 8.91 10.51 -14.13
C LEU A 193 9.00 10.65 -15.65
N LYS A 194 8.40 11.68 -16.24
CA LYS A 194 8.50 11.94 -17.69
C LYS A 194 9.93 12.18 -18.14
N LYS A 195 10.71 12.93 -17.34
CA LYS A 195 12.13 13.19 -17.63
C LYS A 195 12.93 11.90 -17.64
N PHE A 196 12.72 11.01 -16.67
CA PHE A 196 13.33 9.68 -16.65
C PHE A 196 12.93 8.88 -17.91
N MET A 197 11.63 8.80 -18.20
CA MET A 197 11.11 8.06 -19.35
C MET A 197 11.64 8.58 -20.70
N GLY A 198 11.84 9.89 -20.84
CA GLY A 198 12.42 10.50 -22.04
C GLY A 198 13.85 10.06 -22.34
N THR A 199 14.55 9.47 -21.36
CA THR A 199 15.91 8.92 -21.52
C THR A 199 15.98 7.42 -21.23
N PHE A 200 14.83 6.75 -21.09
CA PHE A 200 14.75 5.40 -20.54
C PHE A 200 15.60 4.37 -21.29
N GLN A 201 15.64 4.39 -22.62
CA GLN A 201 16.44 3.40 -23.38
C GLN A 201 17.94 3.43 -23.01
N VAL A 202 18.49 4.63 -22.80
CA VAL A 202 19.89 4.80 -22.38
C VAL A 202 20.07 4.43 -20.91
N GLN A 203 19.09 4.80 -20.08
CA GLN A 203 19.07 4.49 -18.66
C GLN A 203 18.97 2.98 -18.40
N ASP A 204 18.06 2.28 -19.08
CA ASP A 204 17.81 0.84 -18.93
C ASP A 204 19.08 0.03 -19.18
N THR A 205 19.83 0.36 -20.23
CA THR A 205 21.11 -0.30 -20.51
C THR A 205 22.10 -0.08 -19.38
N ARG A 206 22.24 1.17 -18.90
CA ARG A 206 23.14 1.52 -17.79
C ARG A 206 22.73 0.81 -16.48
N ILE A 207 21.44 0.69 -16.23
CA ILE A 207 20.89 0.05 -15.04
C ILE A 207 21.12 -1.47 -15.09
N LYS A 208 20.85 -2.11 -16.22
CA LYS A 208 21.14 -3.55 -16.41
C LYS A 208 22.63 -3.86 -16.25
N ASP A 209 23.50 -3.03 -16.81
CA ASP A 209 24.95 -3.16 -16.62
C ASP A 209 25.36 -3.03 -15.15
N TYR A 210 24.65 -2.22 -14.36
CA TYR A 210 24.87 -2.08 -12.93
C TYR A 210 24.37 -3.32 -12.18
N ILE A 211 23.14 -3.75 -12.43
CA ILE A 211 22.53 -4.94 -11.82
C ILE A 211 23.43 -6.17 -12.02
N VAL A 212 23.86 -6.42 -13.25
CA VAL A 212 24.68 -7.60 -13.58
C VAL A 212 26.00 -7.59 -12.82
N LYS A 213 26.64 -6.42 -12.65
CA LYS A 213 27.89 -6.30 -11.89
C LYS A 213 27.67 -6.46 -10.39
N GLU A 214 26.63 -5.82 -9.86
CA GLU A 214 26.36 -5.79 -8.43
C GLU A 214 25.90 -7.17 -7.93
N LEU A 215 25.06 -7.86 -8.70
CA LEU A 215 24.46 -9.14 -8.32
C LEU A 215 25.15 -10.35 -8.96
N TRP A 216 26.33 -10.17 -9.59
CA TRP A 216 27.02 -11.25 -10.30
C TRP A 216 27.29 -12.47 -9.41
N GLU A 217 27.96 -12.27 -8.27
CA GLU A 217 28.32 -13.35 -7.36
C GLU A 217 27.06 -14.05 -6.81
N THR A 218 26.00 -13.27 -6.54
CA THR A 218 24.71 -13.83 -6.10
C THR A 218 24.04 -14.65 -7.20
N ALA A 219 24.05 -14.19 -8.44
CA ALA A 219 23.52 -14.94 -9.57
C ALA A 219 24.26 -16.28 -9.76
N GLN A 220 25.60 -16.29 -9.60
CA GLN A 220 26.39 -17.52 -9.66
C GLN A 220 25.99 -18.52 -8.57
N ASP A 221 25.87 -18.05 -7.33
CA ASP A 221 25.49 -18.89 -6.19
C ASP A 221 24.09 -19.52 -6.36
N TRP A 222 23.17 -18.81 -7.01
CA TRP A 222 21.79 -19.27 -7.20
C TRP A 222 21.66 -20.22 -8.39
N ILE A 223 22.25 -19.91 -9.55
CA ILE A 223 22.20 -20.81 -10.72
C ILE A 223 22.87 -22.15 -10.41
N ASP A 224 24.00 -22.16 -9.69
CA ASP A 224 24.71 -23.40 -9.34
C ASP A 224 23.91 -24.27 -8.35
N SER A 225 22.90 -23.70 -7.69
CA SER A 225 22.06 -24.41 -6.71
C SER A 225 20.92 -25.22 -7.36
N ASP A 226 20.56 -24.90 -8.60
CA ASP A 226 19.58 -25.63 -9.41
C ASP A 226 20.28 -26.56 -10.41
N GLU A 227 19.65 -27.69 -10.76
CA GLU A 227 20.08 -28.59 -11.85
C GLU A 227 19.90 -27.94 -13.25
N ASN A 228 20.14 -26.64 -13.37
CA ASN A 228 20.11 -25.90 -14.62
C ASN A 228 21.43 -26.11 -15.37
N ASP A 229 21.39 -26.85 -16.49
CA ASP A 229 22.52 -27.07 -17.40
C ASP A 229 22.93 -25.79 -18.19
N VAL A 230 22.53 -24.60 -17.72
CA VAL A 230 22.77 -23.32 -18.40
C VAL A 230 23.98 -22.63 -17.79
N GLU A 231 24.95 -22.31 -18.64
CA GLU A 231 26.13 -21.54 -18.24
C GLU A 231 25.74 -20.06 -18.07
N LEU A 232 25.85 -19.55 -16.85
CA LEU A 232 25.64 -18.13 -16.56
C LEU A 232 26.69 -17.28 -17.29
N THR A 233 26.22 -16.33 -18.09
CA THR A 233 27.05 -15.30 -18.74
C THR A 233 26.45 -13.92 -18.49
N GLU A 234 27.26 -12.85 -18.57
CA GLU A 234 26.76 -11.47 -18.44
C GLU A 234 25.68 -11.17 -19.49
N GLU A 235 25.81 -11.69 -20.72
CA GLU A 235 24.82 -11.53 -21.78
C GLU A 235 23.51 -12.26 -21.45
N TYR A 236 23.61 -13.49 -20.94
CA TYR A 236 22.44 -14.26 -20.52
C TYR A 236 21.66 -13.53 -19.42
N PHE A 237 22.36 -13.06 -18.38
CA PHE A 237 21.75 -12.31 -17.29
C PHE A 237 21.18 -10.97 -17.77
N THR A 238 21.94 -10.19 -18.55
CA THR A 238 21.46 -8.90 -19.08
C THR A 238 20.18 -9.04 -19.90
N ASN A 239 20.11 -10.10 -20.73
CA ASN A 239 18.96 -10.34 -21.60
C ASN A 239 17.73 -10.86 -20.87
N SER A 240 17.89 -11.47 -19.68
CA SER A 240 16.76 -11.88 -18.86
C SER A 240 16.09 -10.70 -18.16
N LEU A 241 16.82 -9.61 -17.93
CA LEU A 241 16.33 -8.44 -17.20
C LEU A 241 15.28 -7.64 -17.98
N SER A 242 14.14 -7.40 -17.34
CA SER A 242 13.10 -6.50 -17.84
C SER A 242 12.45 -5.69 -16.73
N LEU A 243 12.32 -4.37 -16.93
CA LEU A 243 11.63 -3.50 -15.99
C LEU A 243 10.13 -3.77 -16.06
N SER A 244 9.53 -4.22 -14.96
CA SER A 244 8.10 -4.53 -14.87
C SER A 244 7.31 -3.46 -14.14
N GLU A 245 7.87 -2.90 -13.07
CA GLU A 245 7.25 -1.85 -12.27
C GLU A 245 8.26 -0.76 -11.89
N LEU A 246 7.77 0.48 -11.75
CA LEU A 246 8.48 1.56 -11.10
C LEU A 246 7.57 2.31 -10.13
N SER A 247 8.17 2.92 -9.12
CA SER A 247 7.54 3.94 -8.30
C SER A 247 8.42 5.17 -8.19
N ILE A 248 7.80 6.35 -8.03
CA ILE A 248 8.50 7.60 -7.74
C ILE A 248 7.87 8.30 -6.55
N ASN A 249 8.70 8.69 -5.59
CA ASN A 249 8.25 9.42 -4.41
C ASN A 249 8.20 10.94 -4.65
N GLU A 250 7.74 11.71 -3.66
CA GLU A 250 7.61 13.17 -3.77
C GLU A 250 8.95 13.90 -3.95
N ASP A 251 10.07 13.30 -3.53
CA ASP A 251 11.43 13.84 -3.68
C ASP A 251 12.03 13.57 -5.07
N GLY A 252 11.33 12.80 -5.90
CA GLY A 252 11.76 12.40 -7.25
C GLY A 252 12.70 11.18 -7.25
N GLU A 253 12.87 10.49 -6.13
CA GLU A 253 13.60 9.22 -6.08
C GLU A 253 12.74 8.11 -6.68
N LEU A 254 13.36 7.34 -7.56
CA LEU A 254 12.77 6.22 -8.29
C LEU A 254 13.16 4.91 -7.65
N THR A 255 12.18 4.04 -7.47
CA THR A 255 12.39 2.62 -7.17
C THR A 255 11.91 1.80 -8.37
N LEU A 256 12.81 1.02 -8.96
CA LEU A 256 12.57 0.22 -10.15
C LEU A 256 12.60 -1.27 -9.78
N TYR A 257 11.66 -2.05 -10.32
CA TYR A 257 11.59 -3.49 -10.11
C TYR A 257 11.84 -4.22 -11.43
N TYR A 258 12.99 -4.87 -11.51
CA TYR A 258 13.38 -5.70 -12.63
C TYR A 258 13.05 -7.16 -12.33
N ASP A 259 12.37 -7.80 -13.27
CA ASP A 259 12.21 -9.26 -13.29
C ASP A 259 13.30 -9.87 -14.17
N ASP A 260 13.63 -11.12 -13.88
CA ASP A 260 14.53 -11.93 -14.69
C ASP A 260 13.75 -13.09 -15.32
N SER A 261 13.65 -13.12 -16.65
CA SER A 261 12.80 -14.09 -17.35
C SER A 261 13.33 -15.52 -17.35
N GLU A 262 14.56 -15.71 -16.88
CA GLU A 262 15.27 -16.98 -16.87
C GLU A 262 15.25 -17.64 -15.48
N GLU A 263 14.56 -17.02 -14.51
CA GLU A 263 14.38 -17.49 -13.14
C GLU A 263 15.72 -17.71 -12.39
N ILE A 264 16.73 -16.89 -12.70
CA ILE A 264 18.04 -16.85 -12.04
C ILE A 264 17.87 -16.70 -10.53
N PHE A 265 16.91 -15.88 -10.09
CA PHE A 265 16.61 -15.64 -8.68
C PHE A 265 15.32 -16.31 -8.21
N ALA A 266 14.88 -17.38 -8.89
CA ALA A 266 13.72 -18.20 -8.52
C ALA A 266 12.48 -17.37 -8.12
N GLY A 267 12.12 -16.40 -8.96
CA GLY A 267 10.97 -15.51 -8.77
C GLY A 267 11.16 -14.31 -7.83
N HIS A 268 12.37 -14.05 -7.31
CA HIS A 268 12.65 -12.79 -6.62
C HIS A 268 12.84 -11.66 -7.64
N ALA A 269 12.34 -10.47 -7.31
CA ALA A 269 12.54 -9.28 -8.11
C ALA A 269 13.83 -8.57 -7.69
N ILE A 270 14.36 -7.75 -8.60
CA ILE A 270 15.53 -6.91 -8.36
C ILE A 270 15.05 -5.47 -8.18
N GLU A 271 15.17 -4.96 -6.96
CA GLU A 271 14.88 -3.56 -6.63
C GLU A 271 16.11 -2.70 -6.92
N VAL A 272 15.97 -1.67 -7.76
CA VAL A 272 17.01 -0.66 -8.00
C VAL A 272 16.49 0.69 -7.55
N VAL A 273 17.26 1.40 -6.72
CA VAL A 273 16.92 2.77 -6.30
C VAL A 273 17.81 3.77 -7.01
N ILE A 274 17.19 4.80 -7.57
CA ILE A 274 17.83 5.87 -8.33
C ILE A 274 17.37 7.21 -7.75
N ASP A 275 18.30 8.12 -7.48
CA ASP A 275 17.94 9.47 -7.05
C ASP A 275 17.35 10.31 -8.21
N LYS A 276 16.83 11.50 -7.89
CA LYS A 276 16.22 12.40 -8.89
C LYS A 276 17.21 12.94 -9.95
N GLU A 277 18.51 12.91 -9.64
CA GLU A 277 19.57 13.27 -10.58
C GLU A 277 19.86 12.14 -11.58
N GLY A 278 19.39 10.93 -11.28
CA GLY A 278 19.60 9.75 -12.08
C GLY A 278 20.86 8.98 -11.66
N GLU A 279 21.34 9.10 -10.43
CA GLU A 279 22.44 8.25 -9.93
C GLU A 279 21.86 6.98 -9.28
N ILE A 280 22.45 5.83 -9.62
CA ILE A 280 22.03 4.54 -9.05
C ILE A 280 22.60 4.45 -7.63
N LEU A 281 21.73 4.30 -6.64
CA LEU A 281 22.10 4.25 -5.23
C LEU A 281 22.39 2.82 -4.77
N ARG A 282 21.60 1.84 -5.23
CA ARG A 282 21.73 0.41 -4.90
C ARG A 282 20.92 -0.48 -5.84
N ALA A 283 21.24 -1.78 -5.83
CA ALA A 283 20.42 -2.85 -6.39
C ALA A 283 20.39 -4.02 -5.40
N ASP A 284 19.19 -4.46 -5.02
CA ASP A 284 18.98 -5.51 -4.01
C ASP A 284 17.94 -6.53 -4.49
N LEU A 285 18.04 -7.78 -4.05
CA LEU A 285 16.98 -8.78 -4.25
C LEU A 285 15.86 -8.57 -3.24
N VAL A 286 14.61 -8.60 -3.72
CA VAL A 286 13.39 -8.47 -2.92
C VAL A 286 12.35 -9.52 -3.30
N GLY A 287 11.54 -9.95 -2.34
CA GLY A 287 10.54 -11.02 -2.54
C GLY A 287 10.56 -12.03 -1.42
#